data_AF-A0A6G3X5Q9-F1
#
_entry.id   AF-A0A6G3X5Q9-F1
#
_cell.length_a   1.000
_cell.length_b   1.000
_cell.length_c   1.000
_cell.angle_alpha   90.00
_cell.angle_beta   90.00
_cell.angle_gamma   90.00
#
_symmetry.space_group_name_H-M   'P 1'
#
loop_
_entity.id
_entity.type
_entity.pdbx_description
1 polymer ?
#
loop_
_entity_poly.entity_id
_entity_poly.type
_entity_poly.pdbx_seq_one_letter_code
_entity_poly.pdbx_strand_id
1 'polypeptide(L)' 'MDDLAGLLADQRISSSGKLAIAISDGSGRALKERLAPVLPGADWYPVSDGTIDSAVKLADGIKGNRYDAVVGLGGGKI' A
#
# COMPACT_ATOMS: atom_id res chain seq x y z
N MET A 1 -13.36 -4.60 -9.93
CA MET A 1 -12.20 -3.96 -9.26
C MET A 1 -12.66 -3.03 -8.14
N ASP A 2 -13.97 -2.76 -8.04
CA ASP A 2 -14.61 -1.93 -7.00
C ASP A 2 -14.56 -2.53 -5.59
N ASP A 3 -14.21 -3.81 -5.46
CA ASP A 3 -14.24 -4.53 -4.19
C ASP A 3 -12.99 -4.29 -3.32
N LEU A 4 -11.89 -3.77 -3.89
CA LEU A 4 -10.64 -3.56 -3.13
C LEU A 4 -10.78 -2.43 -2.10
N ALA A 5 -11.47 -1.34 -2.45
CA ALA A 5 -11.72 -0.26 -1.51
C ALA A 5 -12.64 -0.74 -0.36
N GLY A 6 -13.65 -1.55 -0.67
CA GLY A 6 -14.53 -2.17 0.33
C GLY A 6 -13.77 -3.17 1.23
N LEU A 7 -12.89 -3.97 0.65
CA LEU A 7 -12.03 -4.92 1.37
C LEU A 7 -11.07 -4.19 2.32
N LEU A 8 -10.43 -3.11 1.87
CA LEU A 8 -9.50 -2.34 2.69
C LEU A 8 -10.19 -1.46 3.74
N ALA A 9 -11.43 -1.04 3.47
CA ALA A 9 -12.29 -0.34 4.43
C ALA A 9 -12.99 -1.30 5.41
N ASP A 10 -12.88 -2.62 5.22
CA ASP A 10 -13.36 -3.61 6.18
C ASP A 10 -12.52 -3.49 7.47
N GLN A 11 -13.20 -3.18 8.58
CA GLN A 11 -12.55 -2.97 9.88
C GLN A 11 -11.82 -4.20 10.42
N ARG A 12 -12.11 -5.39 9.87
CA ARG A 12 -11.33 -6.61 10.18
C ARG A 12 -9.91 -6.55 9.59
N ILE A 13 -9.70 -5.73 8.56
CA ILE A 13 -8.42 -5.54 7.86
C ILE A 13 -7.73 -4.25 8.32
N SER A 14 -8.48 -3.16 8.53
CA SER A 14 -7.92 -1.91 9.05
C SER A 14 -8.81 -1.28 10.12
N SER A 15 -8.55 -1.67 11.37
CA SER A 15 -9.30 -1.17 12.53
C SER A 15 -9.08 0.33 12.82
N SER A 16 -7.92 0.86 12.46
CA SER A 16 -7.54 2.26 12.66
C SER A 16 -7.51 3.08 11.37
N GLY A 17 -7.73 2.45 10.21
CA GLY A 17 -7.63 3.07 8.89
C GLY A 17 -6.19 3.36 8.46
N LYS A 18 -5.18 2.90 9.21
CA LYS A 18 -3.77 3.12 8.92
C LYS A 18 -3.20 1.97 8.11
N LEU A 19 -2.97 2.22 6.83
CA LEU A 19 -2.44 1.24 5.89
C LEU A 19 -1.10 1.73 5.32
N ALA A 20 -0.15 0.81 5.16
CA ALA A 20 1.05 1.06 4.36
C ALA A 20 0.87 0.42 2.97
N ILE A 21 0.94 1.22 1.91
CA ILE A 21 0.70 0.76 0.54
C ILE A 21 2.01 0.81 -0.24
N ALA A 22 2.58 -0.37 -0.54
CA ALA A 22 3.75 -0.51 -1.40
C ALA A 22 3.30 -0.51 -2.87
N ILE A 23 3.84 0.37 -3.70
CA ILE A 23 3.32 0.60 -5.05
C ILE A 23 4.40 0.67 -6.12
N SER A 24 4.20 -0.05 -7.22
CA SER A 24 5.08 0.08 -8.40
C SER A 24 4.75 1.31 -9.24
N ASP A 25 5.79 1.91 -9.83
CA ASP A 25 5.67 3.10 -10.69
C ASP A 25 4.85 2.87 -11.97
N GLY A 26 4.68 1.61 -12.37
CA GLY A 26 3.87 1.22 -13.52
C GLY A 26 2.37 1.15 -13.21
N SER A 27 1.81 -0.06 -13.25
CA SER A 27 0.37 -0.30 -13.03
C SER A 27 -0.13 0.19 -11.67
N GLY A 28 0.75 0.31 -10.68
CA GLY A 28 0.42 0.84 -9.37
C GLY A 28 -0.01 2.31 -9.40
N ARG A 29 0.63 3.17 -10.19
CA ARG A 29 0.34 4.62 -10.19
C ARG A 29 -1.11 4.95 -10.50
N ALA A 30 -1.68 4.33 -11.54
CA ALA A 30 -3.09 4.51 -11.91
C ALA A 30 -4.04 4.01 -10.81
N LEU A 31 -3.63 2.99 -10.04
CA LEU A 31 -4.41 2.47 -8.93
C LEU A 31 -4.35 3.40 -7.70
N LYS A 32 -3.20 4.04 -7.43
CA LYS A 32 -3.08 5.07 -6.39
C LYS A 32 -4.00 6.25 -6.66
N GLU A 33 -4.04 6.75 -7.88
CA GLU A 33 -4.91 7.89 -8.24
C GLU A 33 -6.39 7.58 -7.97
N ARG A 34 -6.80 6.31 -8.14
CA ARG A 34 -8.18 5.85 -7.86
C ARG A 34 -8.44 5.58 -6.39
N LEU A 35 -7.46 5.06 -5.65
CA LEU A 35 -7.62 4.62 -4.26
C LEU A 35 -7.31 5.71 -3.23
N ALA A 36 -6.45 6.67 -3.54
CA ALA A 36 -6.09 7.74 -2.61
C ALA A 36 -7.30 8.53 -2.06
N PRO A 37 -8.36 8.84 -2.85
CA PRO A 37 -9.54 9.51 -2.33
C PRO A 37 -10.34 8.68 -1.31
N VAL A 38 -10.28 7.36 -1.39
CA VAL A 38 -11.04 6.43 -0.54
C VAL A 38 -10.21 5.84 0.61
N LEU A 39 -8.89 6.08 0.62
CA LEU A 39 -7.95 5.66 1.66
C LEU A 39 -7.16 6.86 2.22
N PRO A 40 -7.83 7.83 2.88
CA PRO A 40 -7.17 9.05 3.36
C PRO A 40 -6.13 8.83 4.48
N GLY A 41 -6.18 7.68 5.17
CA GLY A 41 -5.22 7.28 6.20
C GLY A 41 -4.06 6.40 5.71
N ALA A 42 -3.95 6.19 4.40
CA ALA A 42 -2.93 5.34 3.82
C ALA A 42 -1.62 6.10 3.54
N ASP A 43 -0.51 5.51 3.96
CA ASP A 43 0.84 5.95 3.62
C ASP A 43 1.34 5.19 2.39
N TRP A 44 1.81 5.93 1.39
CA TRP A 44 2.15 5.38 0.07
C TRP A 44 3.65 5.29 -0.12
N TYR A 45 4.16 4.08 -0.29
CA TYR A 45 5.58 3.76 -0.44
C TYR A 45 5.86 3.30 -1.88
N PRO A 46 6.52 4.11 -2.71
CA PRO A 46 6.92 3.67 -4.05
C PRO A 46 8.03 2.61 -3.97
N VAL A 47 7.85 1.52 -4.72
CA VAL A 47 8.78 0.39 -4.86
C VAL A 47 8.98 0.13 -6.36
N SER A 48 10.08 0.65 -6.91
CA SER A 48 10.24 0.86 -8.35
C SER A 48 10.90 -0.30 -9.10
N ASP A 49 11.61 -1.20 -8.40
CA ASP A 49 12.57 -2.13 -9.04
C ASP A 49 12.49 -3.58 -8.56
N GLY A 50 11.66 -3.89 -7.56
CA GLY A 50 11.49 -5.26 -7.03
C GLY A 50 12.77 -5.85 -6.42
N THR A 51 13.70 -4.99 -5.99
CA THR A 51 14.99 -5.41 -5.42
C THR A 51 14.91 -5.61 -3.90
N ILE A 52 15.87 -6.36 -3.35
CA ILE A 52 16.04 -6.52 -1.89
C ILE A 52 16.26 -5.14 -1.24
N ASP A 53 17.03 -4.25 -1.86
CA ASP A 53 17.28 -2.91 -1.33
C ASP A 53 15.98 -2.10 -1.18
N SER A 54 15.07 -2.20 -2.14
CA SER A 54 13.76 -1.55 -2.05
C SER A 54 12.85 -2.20 -1.00
N ALA A 55 12.95 -3.51 -0.81
CA ALA A 55 12.25 -4.21 0.28
C ALA A 55 12.77 -3.76 1.66
N VAL A 56 14.09 -3.58 1.81
CA VAL A 56 14.70 -3.05 3.04
C VAL A 56 14.24 -1.62 3.31
N LYS A 57 14.27 -0.74 2.30
CA LYS A 57 13.77 0.64 2.44
C LYS A 57 12.29 0.70 2.82
N LEU A 58 11.47 -0.16 2.24
CA LEU A 58 10.06 -0.30 2.61
C LEU A 58 9.92 -0.73 4.07
N ALA A 59 10.65 -1.76 4.49
CA ALA A 59 10.63 -2.25 5.86
C ALA A 59 11.04 -1.16 6.86
N ASP A 60 12.10 -0.40 6.56
CA ASP A 60 12.54 0.71 7.40
C ASP A 60 11.53 1.86 7.46
N GLY A 61 10.87 2.18 6.35
CA GLY A 61 9.82 3.21 6.33
C GLY A 61 8.55 2.81 7.08
N ILE A 62 8.25 1.51 7.12
CA ILE A 62 7.13 0.94 7.87
C ILE A 62 7.47 0.83 9.36
N LYS A 63 8.71 0.48 9.67
CA LYS A 63 9.22 0.28 11.02
C LYS A 63 9.10 1.58 11.83
N GLY A 64 8.42 1.51 12.98
CA GLY A 64 8.18 2.66 13.86
C GLY A 64 6.80 3.31 13.66
N ASN A 65 6.10 2.97 12.58
CA ASN A 65 4.70 3.32 12.39
C ASN A 65 3.80 2.12 12.74
N ARG A 66 2.66 2.38 13.38
CA ARG A 66 1.67 1.35 13.71
C ARG A 66 0.62 1.31 12.60
N TYR A 67 0.83 0.41 11.64
CA TYR A 67 -0.14 0.10 10.59
C TYR A 67 -0.98 -1.11 10.97
N ASP A 68 -2.21 -1.16 10.49
CA ASP A 68 -3.06 -2.34 10.60
C ASP A 68 -2.64 -3.42 9.60
N ALA A 69 -2.24 -3.00 8.40
CA ALA A 69 -1.81 -3.89 7.33
C ALA A 69 -0.83 -3.20 6.36
N VAL A 70 -0.08 -4.04 5.63
CA VAL A 70 0.76 -3.65 4.50
C VAL A 70 0.19 -4.27 3.24
N VAL A 71 -0.02 -3.47 2.19
CA VAL A 71 -0.66 -3.90 0.94
C VAL A 71 0.28 -3.63 -0.24
N GLY A 72 0.60 -4.67 -1.00
CA GLY A 72 1.35 -4.56 -2.25
C GLY A 72 0.43 -4.31 -3.45
N LEU A 73 0.64 -3.22 -4.17
CA LEU A 73 -0.09 -2.84 -5.39
C LEU A 73 0.87 -2.80 -6.60
N GLY A 74 0.85 -3.87 -7.39
CA GLY A 74 1.63 -3.97 -8.62
C GLY A 74 1.57 -5.36 -9.25
N GLY A 75 2.15 -5.50 -10.44
CA GLY A 75 2.16 -6.76 -11.17
C GLY A 75 3.24 -7.72 -10.67
N GLY A 76 2.94 -8.54 -9.66
CA GLY A 76 3.65 -9.77 -9.25
C GLY A 76 5.15 -9.68 -8.85
N LYS A 77 5.83 -8.57 -9.13
CA LYS A 77 7.24 -8.30 -8.79
C LYS A 77 7.37 -7.31 -7.62
N ILE A 78 6.37 -7.24 -6.75
CA ILE A 78 6.36 -6.44 -5.53
C ILE A 78 6.62 -7.37 -4.35
#